data_AF-A0A7S3CF60-F1
#
_entry.id   AF-A0A7S3CF60-F1
#
_cell.length_a   1.000
_cell.length_b   1.000
_cell.length_c   1.000
_cell.angle_alpha   90.00
_cell.angle_beta   90.00
_cell.angle_gamma   90.00
#
_symmetry.space_group_name_H-M   'P 1'
#
loop_
_entity.id
_entity.type
_entity.pdbx_description
1 polymer ?
#
loop_
_entity_poly.entity_id
_entity_poly.type
_entity_poly.pdbx_seq_one_letter_code
_entity_poly.pdbx_strand_id
1 'polypeptide(L)'
;RKRLEGLVCVSMSLDDFYLTRREQVALAEGHASNDLLQVRGNAGTHDVPLAMKLISEVKSGGGSGELRVPCYDKTAFEGKGDRHDESKWRTYDTAKVDIVLYEGWMQGFTSVEDDEGLDEIHSGIGEVNEILRGYDDMWALMDVWLVIQVKQLDCIYGWRLQAEKAMKEKFGQDKGMSDDEVKAFVDKYIPAYKAYLPQLYDSDKHVQNLGCGSKEDVFMFEVDSTRSPVG
;
A
#
# COMPACT_ATOMS: atom_id res chain seq x y z
N ARG A 1 14.55 -27.87 -9.70
CA ARG A 1 14.28 -26.58 -9.00
C ARG A 1 15.43 -26.32 -8.04
N LYS A 2 16.37 -25.42 -8.35
CA LYS A 2 17.34 -24.95 -7.36
C LYS A 2 16.56 -24.15 -6.32
N ARG A 3 16.57 -24.54 -5.05
CA ARG A 3 16.22 -23.62 -3.98
C ARG A 3 17.36 -22.60 -3.89
N LEU A 4 17.04 -21.32 -4.03
CA LEU A 4 17.94 -20.24 -3.67
C LEU A 4 17.86 -20.11 -2.14
N GLU A 5 18.57 -20.96 -1.42
CA GLU A 5 18.79 -20.80 0.02
C GLU A 5 19.94 -19.80 0.22
N GLY A 6 19.74 -18.76 1.04
CA GLY A 6 20.80 -17.83 1.45
C GLY A 6 20.63 -16.35 1.08
N LEU A 7 19.56 -15.95 0.38
CA LEU A 7 19.28 -14.53 0.13
C LEU A 7 18.68 -13.86 1.37
N VAL A 8 19.10 -12.63 1.65
CA VAL A 8 18.52 -11.78 2.70
C VAL A 8 17.47 -10.89 2.07
N CYS A 9 16.23 -11.10 2.50
CA CYS A 9 15.08 -10.29 2.10
C CYS A 9 14.69 -9.33 3.23
N VAL A 10 14.56 -8.05 2.90
CA VAL A 10 13.96 -7.03 3.76
C VAL A 10 12.52 -6.82 3.33
N SER A 11 11.58 -6.97 4.26
CA SER A 11 10.17 -6.71 4.00
C SER A 11 9.78 -5.32 4.50
N MET A 12 9.24 -4.53 3.58
CA MET A 12 8.72 -3.18 3.80
C MET A 12 7.24 -3.21 3.46
N SER A 13 6.37 -2.83 4.40
CA SER A 13 4.95 -2.62 4.12
C SER A 13 4.71 -1.16 3.79
N LEU A 14 3.88 -0.83 2.81
CA LEU A 14 3.40 0.54 2.57
C LEU A 14 2.85 1.16 3.87
N ASP A 15 2.18 0.36 4.69
CA ASP A 15 1.60 0.79 5.96
C ASP A 15 2.65 1.19 7.01
N ASP A 16 3.90 0.71 6.91
CA ASP A 16 4.99 1.17 7.77
C ASP A 16 5.38 2.62 7.50
N PHE A 17 5.03 3.11 6.30
CA PHE A 17 5.31 4.46 5.82
C PHE A 17 4.12 5.39 5.94
N TYR A 18 3.07 5.04 6.68
CA TYR A 18 2.06 6.05 7.01
C TYR A 18 2.70 7.30 7.63
N LEU A 19 2.10 8.45 7.36
CA LEU A 19 2.42 9.70 8.00
C LEU A 19 2.37 9.56 9.54
N THR A 20 3.21 10.32 10.24
CA THR A 20 3.07 10.43 11.69
C THR A 20 1.68 10.95 12.04
N ARG A 21 1.21 10.71 13.27
CA ARG A 21 -0.11 11.17 13.70
C ARG A 21 -0.28 12.67 13.50
N ARG A 22 0.76 13.44 13.81
CA ARG A 22 0.81 14.90 13.64
C ARG A 22 0.62 15.30 12.18
N GLU A 23 1.32 14.64 11.26
CA GLU A 23 1.21 14.90 9.82
C GLU A 23 -0.15 14.46 9.28
N GLN A 24 -0.70 13.34 9.75
CA GLN A 24 -2.05 12.90 9.39
C GLN A 24 -3.13 13.87 9.90
N VAL A 25 -2.95 14.51 11.06
CA VAL A 25 -3.84 15.61 11.51
C VAL A 25 -3.77 16.77 10.52
N ALA A 26 -2.55 17.22 10.20
CA ALA A 26 -2.35 18.35 9.31
C ALA A 26 -2.94 18.10 7.91
N LEU A 27 -2.78 16.87 7.38
CA LEU A 27 -3.40 16.45 6.12
C LEU A 27 -4.93 16.53 6.23
N ALA A 28 -5.52 15.92 7.27
CA ALA A 28 -6.97 15.92 7.46
C ALA A 28 -7.54 17.35 7.56
N GLU A 29 -6.85 18.26 8.27
CA GLU A 29 -7.23 19.68 8.39
C GLU A 29 -7.11 20.43 7.07
N GLY A 30 -6.05 20.18 6.29
CA GLY A 30 -5.85 20.77 4.97
C GLY A 30 -6.89 20.32 3.93
N HIS A 31 -7.46 19.13 4.12
CA HIS A 31 -8.42 18.50 3.22
C HIS A 31 -9.75 18.18 3.92
N ALA A 32 -10.25 19.11 4.74
CA ALA A 32 -11.38 18.86 5.65
C ALA A 32 -12.69 18.42 4.97
N SER A 33 -12.89 18.73 3.68
CA SER A 33 -14.06 18.29 2.89
C SER A 33 -13.90 16.91 2.26
N ASN A 34 -12.70 16.32 2.31
CA ASN A 34 -12.39 15.03 1.71
C ASN A 34 -12.29 13.95 2.79
N ASP A 35 -13.32 13.12 2.89
CA ASP A 35 -13.42 12.03 3.87
C ASP A 35 -12.38 10.91 3.65
N LEU A 36 -11.88 10.73 2.42
CA LEU A 36 -10.87 9.75 2.05
C LEU A 36 -9.47 10.06 2.63
N LEU A 37 -9.24 11.32 3.03
CA LEU A 37 -7.97 11.83 3.57
C LEU A 37 -7.98 12.06 5.09
N GLN A 38 -9.12 11.82 5.75
CA GLN A 38 -9.28 12.09 7.20
C GLN A 38 -8.55 11.09 8.10
N VAL A 39 -8.24 9.91 7.56
CA VAL A 39 -7.55 8.84 8.26
C VAL A 39 -6.51 8.21 7.34
N ARG A 40 -5.53 7.52 7.93
CA ARG A 40 -4.54 6.75 7.18
C ARG A 40 -5.21 5.74 6.23
N GLY A 41 -4.70 5.60 5.02
CA GLY A 41 -5.18 4.64 4.03
C GLY A 41 -4.82 5.04 2.60
N ASN A 42 -5.55 6.01 2.03
CA ASN A 42 -5.43 6.41 0.62
C ASN A 42 -4.12 7.15 0.28
N ALA A 43 -3.89 7.38 -1.01
CA ALA A 43 -2.80 8.23 -1.49
C ALA A 43 -2.81 9.57 -0.76
N GLY A 44 -1.61 10.03 -0.38
CA GLY A 44 -1.40 11.21 0.46
C GLY A 44 -1.20 10.93 1.94
N THR A 45 -1.61 9.74 2.42
CA THR A 45 -1.44 9.38 3.84
C THR A 45 -0.11 8.69 4.16
N HIS A 46 0.80 8.61 3.20
CA HIS A 46 2.12 8.00 3.33
C HIS A 46 3.26 9.02 3.19
N ASP A 47 4.35 8.76 3.89
CA ASP A 47 5.64 9.43 3.77
C ASP A 47 6.44 8.82 2.60
N VAL A 48 5.98 9.14 1.39
CA VAL A 48 6.61 8.71 0.12
C VAL A 48 8.08 9.11 0.05
N PRO A 49 8.51 10.33 0.45
CA PRO A 49 9.93 10.69 0.45
C PRO A 49 10.78 9.76 1.30
N LEU A 50 10.30 9.34 2.49
CA LEU A 50 11.01 8.36 3.31
C LEU A 50 11.11 7.00 2.62
N ALA A 51 10.02 6.50 2.03
CA ALA A 51 10.02 5.23 1.30
C ALA A 51 11.03 5.26 0.14
N MET A 52 10.97 6.29 -0.71
CA MET A 52 11.89 6.47 -1.84
C MET A 52 13.34 6.55 -1.39
N LYS A 53 13.62 7.28 -0.30
CA LYS A 53 14.96 7.38 0.27
C LYS A 53 15.50 6.00 0.65
N LEU A 54 14.74 5.22 1.42
CA LEU A 54 15.19 3.90 1.90
C LEU A 54 15.37 2.89 0.76
N ILE A 55 14.46 2.90 -0.22
CA ILE A 55 14.60 2.03 -1.41
C ILE A 55 15.84 2.42 -2.22
N SER A 56 16.06 3.71 -2.43
CA SER A 56 17.23 4.22 -3.16
C SER A 56 18.55 3.91 -2.45
N GLU A 57 18.58 3.98 -1.11
CA GLU A 57 19.74 3.58 -0.30
C GLU A 57 20.13 2.12 -0.58
N VAL A 58 19.16 1.20 -0.62
CA VAL A 58 19.43 -0.20 -0.97
C VAL A 58 19.88 -0.34 -2.43
N LYS A 59 19.16 0.28 -3.38
CA LYS A 59 19.46 0.17 -4.82
C LYS A 59 20.84 0.69 -5.21
N SER A 60 21.30 1.76 -4.56
CA SER A 60 22.60 2.36 -4.86
C SER A 60 23.80 1.48 -4.47
N GLY A 61 23.57 0.36 -3.76
CA GLY A 61 24.63 -0.56 -3.31
C GLY A 61 25.67 0.11 -2.38
N GLY A 62 25.35 1.31 -1.91
CA GLY A 62 26.31 2.30 -1.45
C GLY A 62 26.43 2.36 0.06
N GLY A 63 26.92 1.29 0.69
CA GLY A 63 27.60 1.43 1.98
C GLY A 63 27.52 0.25 2.92
N SER A 64 28.57 0.09 3.72
CA SER A 64 28.61 -0.65 4.99
C SER A 64 27.72 0.02 6.05
N GLY A 65 26.47 0.31 5.68
CA GLY A 65 25.53 1.14 6.42
C GLY A 65 24.38 0.35 7.02
N GLU A 66 23.55 1.08 7.76
CA GLU A 66 22.37 0.56 8.43
C GLU A 66 21.11 1.01 7.69
N LEU A 67 20.33 0.07 7.18
CA LEU A 67 18.98 0.34 6.66
C LEU A 67 17.99 0.30 7.81
N ARG A 68 17.32 1.42 8.08
CA ARG A 68 16.33 1.54 9.17
C ARG A 68 14.94 1.69 8.57
N VAL A 69 14.16 0.61 8.63
CA VAL A 69 12.79 0.57 8.12
C VAL A 69 11.82 0.97 9.24
N PRO A 70 10.90 1.93 9.00
CA PRO A 70 9.95 2.34 10.01
C PRO A 70 9.04 1.19 10.45
N CYS A 71 8.45 1.38 11.62
CA CYS A 71 7.42 0.51 12.18
C CYS A 71 6.24 1.40 12.53
N TYR A 72 5.05 1.04 12.06
CA TYR A 72 3.84 1.81 12.36
C TYR A 72 2.97 1.11 13.41
N ASP A 73 2.60 1.84 14.45
CA ASP A 73 1.69 1.35 15.49
C ASP A 73 0.26 1.77 15.14
N LYS A 74 -0.52 0.85 14.57
CA LYS A 74 -1.93 1.10 14.24
C LYS A 74 -2.82 1.25 15.48
N THR A 75 -2.34 0.86 16.67
CA THR A 75 -3.11 0.89 17.93
C THR A 75 -2.91 2.18 18.72
N ALA A 76 -1.83 2.91 18.46
CA ALA A 76 -1.54 4.19 19.08
C ALA A 76 -2.69 5.20 18.89
N PHE A 77 -2.83 6.14 19.82
CA PHE A 77 -3.86 7.18 19.80
C PHE A 77 -5.29 6.63 19.59
N GLU A 78 -5.66 5.61 20.37
CA GLU A 78 -6.98 4.97 20.30
C GLU A 78 -7.29 4.42 18.88
N GLY A 79 -6.30 3.76 18.26
CA GLY A 79 -6.47 3.16 16.94
C GLY A 79 -6.29 4.10 15.75
N LYS A 80 -6.03 5.40 15.99
CA LYS A 80 -5.73 6.38 14.93
C LYS A 80 -4.34 6.16 14.33
N GLY A 81 -3.44 5.58 15.12
CA GLY A 81 -2.12 5.15 14.73
C GLY A 81 -1.06 6.25 14.78
N ASP A 82 0.20 5.83 14.90
CA ASP A 82 1.38 6.70 14.77
C ASP A 82 2.62 5.88 14.41
N ARG A 83 3.63 6.55 13.85
CA ARG A 83 4.93 5.93 13.61
C ARG A 83 5.63 5.72 14.94
N HIS A 84 6.26 4.56 15.13
CA HIS A 84 7.11 4.36 16.29
C HIS A 84 8.34 5.28 16.24
N ASP A 85 8.85 5.61 17.42
CA ASP A 85 10.17 6.24 17.58
C ASP A 85 11.24 5.46 16.81
N GLU A 86 12.21 6.18 16.23
CA GLU A 86 13.24 5.58 15.40
C GLU A 86 14.06 4.48 16.12
N SER A 87 14.16 4.54 17.46
CA SER A 87 14.80 3.49 18.24
C SER A 87 14.12 2.12 18.15
N LYS A 88 12.85 2.08 17.69
CA LYS A 88 12.07 0.86 17.47
C LYS A 88 11.98 0.45 16.00
N TRP A 89 12.61 1.20 15.10
CA TRP A 89 12.64 0.85 13.69
C TRP A 89 13.41 -0.45 13.48
N ARG A 90 13.03 -1.20 12.45
CA ARG A 90 13.73 -2.43 12.09
C ARG A 90 15.04 -2.08 11.41
N THR A 91 16.11 -2.66 11.90
CA THR A 91 17.47 -2.39 11.43
C THR A 91 18.00 -3.58 10.63
N TYR A 92 18.56 -3.29 9.47
CA TYR A 92 19.19 -4.27 8.59
C TYR A 92 20.59 -3.78 8.18
N ASP A 93 21.49 -4.73 7.96
CA ASP A 93 22.79 -4.47 7.37
C ASP A 93 22.62 -4.33 5.85
N THR A 94 22.71 -3.10 5.33
CA THR A 94 22.45 -2.82 3.90
C THR A 94 23.35 -3.64 2.99
N ALA A 95 24.59 -3.94 3.42
CA ALA A 95 25.55 -4.71 2.63
C ALA A 95 25.17 -6.20 2.47
N LYS A 96 24.18 -6.67 3.24
CA LYS A 96 23.68 -8.03 3.16
C LYS A 96 22.34 -8.14 2.43
N VAL A 97 21.66 -7.02 2.13
CA VAL A 97 20.33 -7.06 1.54
C VAL A 97 20.42 -7.46 0.06
N ASP A 98 19.85 -8.60 -0.28
CA ASP A 98 19.76 -9.06 -1.67
C ASP A 98 18.42 -8.65 -2.30
N ILE A 99 17.35 -8.62 -1.52
CA ILE A 99 15.98 -8.37 -1.99
C ILE A 99 15.28 -7.41 -1.03
N VAL A 100 14.58 -6.42 -1.60
CA VAL A 100 13.56 -5.66 -0.88
C VAL A 100 12.20 -6.11 -1.40
N LEU A 101 11.37 -6.66 -0.52
CA LEU A 101 9.96 -6.91 -0.79
C LEU A 101 9.15 -5.73 -0.25
N TYR A 102 8.81 -4.80 -1.13
CA TYR A 102 7.91 -3.69 -0.82
C TYR A 102 6.49 -4.03 -1.23
N GLU A 103 5.60 -4.17 -0.27
CA GLU A 103 4.21 -4.62 -0.50
C GLU A 103 3.20 -3.56 -0.05
N GLY A 104 1.97 -3.65 -0.55
CA GLY A 104 0.89 -2.73 -0.20
C GLY A 104 -0.29 -2.81 -1.15
N TRP A 105 -1.47 -2.45 -0.64
CA TRP A 105 -2.75 -2.63 -1.33
C TRP A 105 -2.96 -1.71 -2.56
N MET A 106 -2.26 -0.57 -2.60
CA MET A 106 -2.31 0.42 -3.67
C MET A 106 -0.98 0.58 -4.42
N GLN A 107 -0.04 -0.35 -4.23
CA GLN A 107 1.24 -0.33 -4.94
C GLN A 107 0.99 -0.36 -6.46
N GLY A 108 1.61 0.55 -7.20
CA GLY A 108 1.48 0.63 -8.66
C GLY A 108 0.19 1.30 -9.16
N PHE A 109 -0.64 1.84 -8.27
CA PHE A 109 -1.73 2.72 -8.70
C PHE A 109 -1.13 4.01 -9.27
N THR A 110 -1.59 4.38 -10.46
CA THR A 110 -1.15 5.59 -11.18
C THR A 110 -2.35 6.51 -11.36
N SER A 111 -2.10 7.81 -11.37
CA SER A 111 -3.15 8.79 -11.60
C SER A 111 -3.80 8.60 -12.98
N VAL A 112 -5.11 8.83 -13.06
CA VAL A 112 -5.84 8.90 -14.31
C VAL A 112 -5.71 10.32 -14.86
N GLU A 113 -5.31 10.43 -16.14
CA GLU A 113 -5.19 11.73 -16.83
C GLU A 113 -6.55 12.32 -17.25
N ASP A 114 -7.47 11.44 -17.63
CA ASP A 114 -8.86 11.79 -17.92
C ASP A 114 -9.67 11.61 -16.63
N ASP A 115 -9.86 12.70 -15.90
CA ASP A 115 -10.60 12.73 -14.65
C ASP A 115 -12.12 12.79 -14.84
N GLU A 116 -12.60 12.80 -16.09
CA GLU A 116 -14.02 12.71 -16.43
C GLU A 116 -14.61 11.40 -15.86
N GLY A 117 -15.45 11.53 -14.83
CA GLY A 117 -16.12 10.41 -14.17
C GLY A 117 -15.54 10.00 -12.81
N LEU A 118 -14.41 10.58 -12.37
CA LEU A 118 -13.89 10.36 -11.02
C LEU A 118 -14.90 10.81 -9.95
N ASP A 119 -15.56 11.95 -10.15
CA ASP A 119 -16.59 12.45 -9.24
C ASP A 119 -17.83 11.52 -9.14
N GLU A 120 -18.12 10.74 -10.19
CA GLU A 120 -19.18 9.73 -10.16
C GLU A 120 -18.80 8.52 -9.29
N ILE A 121 -17.50 8.24 -9.14
CA ILE A 121 -16.99 7.19 -8.24
C ILE A 121 -17.09 7.68 -6.79
N HIS A 122 -16.53 8.85 -6.50
CA HIS A 122 -16.54 9.47 -5.17
C HIS A 122 -16.08 10.94 -5.25
N SER A 123 -16.77 11.87 -4.60
CA SER A 123 -16.45 13.32 -4.67
C SER A 123 -15.05 13.70 -4.16
N GLY A 124 -14.42 12.83 -3.37
CA GLY A 124 -13.05 13.02 -2.86
C GLY A 124 -11.95 12.38 -3.71
N ILE A 125 -12.29 11.55 -4.71
CA ILE A 125 -11.27 10.75 -5.41
C ILE A 125 -10.44 11.58 -6.39
N GLY A 126 -10.99 12.67 -6.96
CA GLY A 126 -10.23 13.57 -7.85
C GLY A 126 -9.02 14.19 -7.14
N GLU A 127 -9.19 14.64 -5.90
CA GLU A 127 -8.07 15.17 -5.11
C GLU A 127 -7.05 14.07 -4.72
N VAL A 128 -7.53 12.86 -4.40
CA VAL A 128 -6.65 11.71 -4.17
C VAL A 128 -5.87 11.34 -5.43
N ASN A 129 -6.48 11.46 -6.62
CA ASN A 129 -5.84 11.22 -7.92
C ASN A 129 -4.70 12.19 -8.18
N GLU A 130 -4.90 13.48 -7.88
CA GLU A 130 -3.85 14.48 -8.01
C GLU A 130 -2.69 14.24 -7.04
N ILE A 131 -2.97 13.84 -5.80
CA ILE A 131 -1.92 13.46 -4.84
C ILE A 131 -1.18 12.19 -5.27
N LEU A 132 -1.88 11.25 -5.92
CA LEU A 132 -1.30 9.97 -6.38
C LEU A 132 -0.19 10.17 -7.40
N ARG A 133 -0.19 11.26 -8.19
CA ARG A 133 0.92 11.64 -9.10
C ARG A 133 2.28 11.67 -8.39
N GLY A 134 2.29 12.03 -7.10
CA GLY A 134 3.50 12.04 -6.28
C GLY A 134 4.09 10.66 -5.96
N TYR A 135 3.45 9.56 -6.39
CA TYR A 135 3.90 8.19 -6.16
C TYR A 135 4.64 7.61 -7.38
N ASP A 136 4.57 8.25 -8.55
CA ASP A 136 5.13 7.71 -9.80
C ASP A 136 6.64 7.49 -9.72
N ASP A 137 7.37 8.44 -9.12
CA ASP A 137 8.81 8.31 -8.92
C ASP A 137 9.17 7.16 -7.95
N MET A 138 8.27 6.81 -7.04
CA MET A 138 8.44 5.64 -6.18
C MET A 138 8.24 4.35 -6.96
N TRP A 139 7.24 4.29 -7.86
CA TRP A 139 7.03 3.15 -8.75
C TRP A 139 8.21 2.93 -9.68
N ALA A 140 8.83 4.01 -10.17
CA ALA A 140 10.05 3.99 -10.98
C ALA A 140 11.25 3.28 -10.31
N LEU A 141 11.23 3.11 -8.98
CA LEU A 141 12.28 2.39 -8.25
C LEU A 141 12.08 0.86 -8.25
N MET A 142 10.92 0.35 -8.65
CA MET A 142 10.62 -1.09 -8.58
C MET A 142 11.18 -1.83 -9.79
N ASP A 143 11.92 -2.91 -9.53
CA ASP A 143 12.51 -3.73 -10.61
C ASP A 143 11.52 -4.79 -11.14
N VAL A 144 10.71 -5.37 -10.25
CA VAL A 144 9.82 -6.51 -10.53
C VAL A 144 8.51 -6.34 -9.75
N TRP A 145 7.40 -6.73 -10.37
CA TRP A 145 6.06 -6.65 -9.78
C TRP A 145 5.40 -8.01 -9.64
N LEU A 146 4.73 -8.20 -8.50
CA LEU A 146 3.82 -9.30 -8.24
C LEU A 146 2.41 -8.72 -8.04
N VAL A 147 1.56 -8.83 -9.06
CA VAL A 147 0.20 -8.27 -9.02
C VAL A 147 -0.82 -9.39 -8.82
N ILE A 148 -1.51 -9.37 -7.68
CA ILE A 148 -2.61 -10.29 -7.39
C ILE A 148 -3.92 -9.59 -7.75
N GLN A 149 -4.53 -10.00 -8.86
CA GLN A 149 -5.78 -9.42 -9.33
C GLN A 149 -6.97 -10.03 -8.60
N VAL A 150 -7.96 -9.20 -8.30
CA VAL A 150 -9.20 -9.65 -7.66
C VAL A 150 -10.30 -9.71 -8.71
N LYS A 151 -10.80 -10.92 -8.99
CA LYS A 151 -11.83 -11.15 -10.01
C LYS A 151 -13.11 -10.35 -9.78
N GLN A 152 -13.54 -10.26 -8.52
CA GLN A 152 -14.77 -9.58 -8.11
C GLN A 152 -14.45 -8.70 -6.92
N LEU A 153 -14.48 -7.38 -7.11
CA LEU A 153 -14.09 -6.41 -6.09
C LEU A 153 -14.86 -6.59 -4.77
N ASP A 154 -16.12 -7.01 -4.84
CA ASP A 154 -16.98 -7.24 -3.68
C ASP A 154 -16.44 -8.29 -2.69
N CYS A 155 -15.55 -9.19 -3.12
CA CYS A 155 -14.97 -10.18 -2.20
C CYS A 155 -14.08 -9.53 -1.13
N ILE A 156 -13.58 -8.31 -1.34
CA ILE A 156 -12.78 -7.56 -0.37
C ILE A 156 -13.56 -7.35 0.94
N TYR A 157 -14.86 -7.08 0.87
CA TYR A 157 -15.71 -6.97 2.06
C TYR A 157 -15.72 -8.27 2.85
N GLY A 158 -15.94 -9.40 2.17
CA GLY A 158 -15.95 -10.72 2.78
C GLY A 158 -14.60 -11.08 3.39
N TRP A 159 -13.51 -10.77 2.70
CA TRP A 159 -12.15 -11.02 3.19
C TRP A 159 -11.80 -10.17 4.41
N ARG A 160 -12.16 -8.89 4.41
CA ARG A 160 -11.92 -8.02 5.57
C ARG A 160 -12.73 -8.47 6.78
N LEU A 161 -13.98 -8.87 6.57
CA LEU A 161 -14.84 -9.40 7.62
C LEU A 161 -14.28 -10.71 8.22
N GLN A 162 -13.77 -11.61 7.38
CA GLN A 162 -13.10 -12.83 7.84
C GLN A 162 -11.88 -12.52 8.70
N ALA A 163 -11.05 -11.56 8.27
CA ALA A 163 -9.88 -11.13 9.02
C ALA A 163 -10.27 -10.52 10.39
N GLU A 164 -11.32 -9.71 10.44
CA GLU A 164 -11.81 -9.10 11.68
C GLU A 164 -12.38 -10.16 12.65
N LYS A 165 -13.13 -11.14 12.14
CA LYS A 165 -13.64 -12.27 12.94
C LYS A 165 -12.50 -13.10 13.54
N ALA A 166 -11.50 -13.46 12.73
CA ALA A 166 -10.33 -14.18 13.22
C ALA A 166 -9.54 -13.40 14.29
N MET A 167 -9.48 -12.07 14.16
CA MET A 167 -8.84 -11.19 15.15
C MET A 167 -9.62 -11.19 16.48
N LYS A 168 -10.95 -11.04 16.42
CA LYS A 168 -11.85 -11.12 17.60
C LYS A 168 -11.78 -12.48 18.29
N GLU A 169 -11.72 -13.57 17.53
CA GLU A 169 -11.56 -14.93 18.07
C GLU A 169 -10.24 -15.09 18.82
N LYS A 170 -9.16 -14.46 18.33
CA LYS A 170 -7.82 -14.57 18.91
C LYS A 170 -7.60 -13.65 20.12
N PHE A 171 -8.14 -12.43 20.10
CA PHE A 171 -7.80 -11.38 21.06
C PHE A 171 -8.97 -10.90 21.93
N GLY A 172 -10.19 -11.34 21.66
CA GLY A 172 -11.39 -10.99 22.42
C GLY A 172 -12.47 -10.34 21.56
N GLN A 173 -13.74 -10.60 21.86
CA GLN A 173 -14.89 -10.10 21.10
C GLN A 173 -15.06 -8.57 21.19
N ASP A 174 -14.54 -7.96 22.25
CA ASP A 174 -14.47 -6.52 22.46
C ASP A 174 -13.33 -5.84 21.70
N LYS A 175 -12.43 -6.62 21.08
CA LYS A 175 -11.30 -6.13 20.28
C LYS A 175 -11.65 -6.22 18.80
N GLY A 176 -12.10 -5.09 18.21
CA GLY A 176 -12.29 -4.96 16.77
C GLY A 176 -13.58 -4.26 16.35
N MET A 177 -13.71 -4.09 15.04
CA MET A 177 -14.83 -3.46 14.37
C MET A 177 -16.04 -4.38 14.27
N SER A 178 -17.23 -3.85 14.47
CA SER A 178 -18.51 -4.44 14.05
C SER A 178 -18.56 -4.65 12.53
N ASP A 179 -19.51 -5.46 12.06
CA ASP A 179 -19.69 -5.73 10.63
C ASP A 179 -19.97 -4.43 9.84
N ASP A 180 -20.72 -3.49 10.41
CA ASP A 180 -20.99 -2.17 9.82
C ASP A 180 -19.73 -1.28 9.79
N GLU A 181 -18.92 -1.31 10.85
CA GLU A 181 -17.64 -0.60 10.87
C GLU A 181 -16.64 -1.20 9.89
N VAL A 182 -16.63 -2.53 9.71
CA VAL A 182 -15.83 -3.19 8.66
C VAL A 182 -16.27 -2.72 7.29
N LYS A 183 -17.59 -2.67 7.02
CA LYS A 183 -18.10 -2.15 5.75
C LYS A 183 -17.67 -0.70 5.53
N ALA A 184 -17.91 0.18 6.50
CA ALA A 184 -17.52 1.59 6.42
C ALA A 184 -16.00 1.77 6.28
N PHE A 185 -15.21 0.88 6.87
CA PHE A 185 -13.76 0.85 6.67
C PHE A 185 -13.42 0.51 5.21
N VAL A 186 -13.97 -0.58 4.66
CA VAL A 186 -13.69 -1.01 3.28
C VAL A 186 -14.18 0.02 2.26
N ASP A 187 -15.33 0.65 2.50
CA ASP A 187 -15.91 1.68 1.64
C ASP A 187 -14.93 2.84 1.33
N LYS A 188 -14.00 3.14 2.24
CA LYS A 188 -12.97 4.18 2.03
C LYS A 188 -11.89 3.81 1.00
N TYR A 189 -11.76 2.53 0.67
CA TYR A 189 -10.75 2.01 -0.27
C TYR A 189 -11.36 1.68 -1.64
N ILE A 190 -12.66 1.41 -1.70
CA ILE A 190 -13.36 1.07 -2.95
C ILE A 190 -13.22 2.14 -4.04
N PRO A 191 -13.31 3.46 -3.74
CA PRO A 191 -13.08 4.49 -4.75
C PRO A 191 -11.73 4.36 -5.46
N ALA A 192 -10.66 4.13 -4.70
CA ALA A 192 -9.32 3.94 -5.25
C ALA A 192 -9.25 2.67 -6.11
N TYR A 193 -9.85 1.56 -5.67
CA TYR A 193 -9.90 0.35 -6.49
C TYR A 193 -10.63 0.57 -7.82
N LYS A 194 -11.79 1.24 -7.79
CA LYS A 194 -12.56 1.53 -9.00
C LYS A 194 -11.82 2.45 -9.97
N ALA A 195 -11.12 3.46 -9.44
CA ALA A 195 -10.38 4.42 -10.25
C ALA A 195 -9.10 3.83 -10.86
N TYR A 196 -8.33 3.04 -10.10
CA TYR A 196 -6.94 2.75 -10.46
C TYR A 196 -6.65 1.29 -10.85
N LEU A 197 -7.47 0.32 -10.42
CA LEU A 197 -7.29 -1.08 -10.86
C LEU A 197 -7.39 -1.27 -12.37
N PRO A 198 -8.29 -0.59 -13.11
CA PRO A 198 -8.36 -0.76 -14.56
C PRO A 198 -7.02 -0.51 -15.26
N GLN A 199 -6.24 0.49 -14.81
CA GLN A 199 -4.90 0.75 -15.35
C GLN A 199 -3.87 -0.25 -14.85
N LEU A 200 -3.86 -0.58 -13.54
CA LEU A 200 -2.92 -1.56 -12.99
C LEU A 200 -3.09 -2.96 -13.62
N TYR A 201 -4.32 -3.32 -14.01
CA TYR A 201 -4.62 -4.63 -14.60
C TYR A 201 -4.39 -4.66 -16.12
N ASP A 202 -4.10 -3.52 -16.74
CA ASP A 202 -3.74 -3.42 -18.14
C ASP A 202 -2.24 -3.68 -18.33
N SER A 203 -1.89 -4.91 -18.74
CA SER A 203 -0.51 -5.31 -18.97
C SER A 203 0.21 -4.49 -20.03
N ASP A 204 -0.52 -3.81 -20.92
CA ASP A 204 0.09 -2.98 -21.93
C ASP A 204 0.63 -1.65 -21.36
N LYS A 205 0.18 -1.26 -20.17
CA LYS A 205 0.60 -0.03 -19.48
C LYS A 205 1.73 -0.23 -18.47
N HIS A 206 2.10 -1.47 -18.14
CA HIS A 206 3.03 -1.76 -17.03
C HIS A 206 4.41 -1.12 -17.18
N VAL A 207 5.04 -1.20 -18.35
CA VAL A 207 6.38 -0.62 -18.57
C VAL A 207 6.37 0.89 -18.34
N GLN A 208 5.28 1.56 -18.71
CA GLN A 208 5.12 3.01 -18.51
C GLN A 208 4.78 3.36 -17.05
N ASN A 209 3.84 2.62 -16.45
CA ASN A 209 3.21 2.99 -15.18
C ASN A 209 3.97 2.47 -13.95
N LEU A 210 4.69 1.36 -14.08
CA LEU A 210 5.25 0.62 -12.94
C LEU A 210 6.78 0.69 -12.86
N GLY A 211 7.43 1.45 -13.75
CA GLY A 211 8.90 1.62 -13.71
C GLY A 211 9.72 0.41 -14.14
N CYS A 212 9.07 -0.72 -14.44
CA CYS A 212 9.74 -1.95 -14.81
C CYS A 212 10.35 -1.88 -16.23
N GLY A 213 11.44 -2.61 -16.45
CA GLY A 213 12.19 -2.56 -17.72
C GLY A 213 11.49 -3.30 -18.86
N SER A 214 10.64 -4.27 -18.55
CA SER A 214 9.96 -5.12 -19.51
C SER A 214 8.64 -5.66 -18.95
N LYS A 215 7.75 -6.15 -19.82
CA LYS A 215 6.48 -6.78 -19.37
C LYS A 215 6.73 -8.09 -18.62
N GLU A 216 7.86 -8.75 -18.91
CA GLU A 216 8.32 -9.97 -18.27
C GLU A 216 8.69 -9.77 -16.79
N ASP A 217 8.95 -8.53 -16.38
CA ASP A 217 9.21 -8.15 -14.98
C ASP A 217 7.92 -8.02 -14.15
N VAL A 218 6.75 -8.20 -14.77
CA VAL A 218 5.46 -8.21 -14.07
C VAL A 218 4.85 -9.60 -14.12
N PHE A 219 4.78 -10.25 -12.95
CA PHE A 219 4.01 -11.46 -12.77
C PHE A 219 2.63 -11.12 -12.21
N MET A 220 1.60 -11.33 -13.02
CA MET A 220 0.22 -11.01 -12.69
C MET A 220 -0.68 -12.23 -12.82
N PHE A 221 -1.52 -12.47 -11.82
CA PHE A 221 -2.52 -13.54 -11.84
C PHE A 221 -3.78 -13.14 -11.08
N GLU A 222 -4.92 -13.66 -11.51
CA GLU A 222 -6.22 -13.40 -10.89
C GLU A 222 -6.54 -14.44 -9.82
N VAL A 223 -7.24 -14.02 -8.75
CA VAL A 223 -7.82 -14.91 -7.74
C VAL A 223 -9.33 -14.71 -7.63
N ASP A 224 -10.04 -15.81 -7.33
CA ASP A 224 -11.46 -15.78 -6.99
C ASP A 224 -11.70 -15.44 -5.51
N SER A 225 -12.98 -15.41 -5.10
CA SER A 225 -13.39 -15.13 -3.71
C SER A 225 -12.85 -16.13 -2.67
N THR A 226 -12.34 -17.28 -3.10
CA THR A 226 -11.68 -18.28 -2.23
C THR A 226 -10.18 -18.05 -2.08
N ARG A 227 -9.63 -17.03 -2.77
CA ARG A 227 -8.19 -16.73 -2.88
C ARG A 227 -7.41 -17.78 -3.68
N SER A 228 -8.12 -18.53 -4.52
CA SER A 228 -7.51 -19.51 -5.42
C SER A 228 -7.18 -18.83 -6.76
N PRO A 229 -5.99 -19.09 -7.34
CA PRO A 229 -5.69 -18.63 -8.69
C PRO A 229 -6.73 -19.13 -9.69
N VAL A 230 -7.15 -18.26 -10.60
CA VAL A 230 -8.05 -18.59 -11.70
C VAL A 230 -7.35 -18.37 -13.04
N GLY A 231 -7.52 -19.32 -13.96
CA GLY A 231 -6.81 -19.35 -15.25
C GLY A 231 -6.18 -20.71 -15.51
#